data_AF-A0A4U1AHI8-F1
#
_entry.id   AF-A0A4U1AHI8-F1
#
_cell.length_a   1.000
_cell.length_b   1.000
_cell.length_c   1.000
_cell.angle_alpha   90.00
_cell.angle_beta   90.00
_cell.angle_gamma   90.00
#
_symmetry.space_group_name_H-M   'P 1'
#
loop_
_entity.id
_entity.type
_entity.pdbx_description
1 polymer ?
#
loop_
_entity_poly.entity_id
_entity_poly.type
_entity_poly.pdbx_seq_one_letter_code
_entity_poly.pdbx_strand_id
1 'polypeptide(L)'
;MSQPPNEVSDQELKRVIADFLDQGHVENIVAMFRREPEYYAWTGEILSDERFAVRLGVSVLFEELQILQPNRLPLAIPSLVKLLDSEQPLLRGEAISLLGIIGTDQAMAEIRRLASDPNPQVREMVQLVLAGTA
;
A
#
# COMPACT_ATOMS: atom_id res chain seq x y z
N MET A 1 3.92 40.22 -7.49
CA MET A 1 4.85 39.09 -7.65
C MET A 1 4.01 37.86 -7.93
N SER A 2 4.28 37.23 -9.06
CA SER A 2 3.44 36.23 -9.73
C SER A 2 3.33 34.95 -8.89
N GLN A 3 2.12 34.41 -8.74
CA GLN A 3 1.92 33.02 -8.29
C GLN A 3 2.63 32.10 -9.31
N PRO A 4 3.39 31.09 -8.86
CA PRO A 4 3.92 30.08 -9.78
C PRO A 4 2.75 29.31 -10.40
N PRO A 5 2.90 28.80 -11.65
CA PRO A 5 1.81 28.21 -12.39
C PRO A 5 1.45 26.82 -11.82
N ASN A 6 0.20 26.63 -11.37
CA ASN A 6 -0.48 25.34 -11.17
C ASN A 6 0.43 24.15 -10.74
N GLU A 7 1.01 24.20 -9.55
CA GLU A 7 1.50 22.98 -8.90
C GLU A 7 0.29 22.20 -8.36
N VAL A 8 0.07 20.99 -8.88
CA VAL A 8 -0.94 20.08 -8.33
C VAL A 8 -0.47 19.64 -6.95
N SER A 9 -1.33 19.77 -5.94
CA SER A 9 -0.98 19.41 -4.57
C SER A 9 -0.88 17.89 -4.38
N ASP A 10 -0.11 17.44 -3.37
CA ASP A 10 0.01 16.02 -3.03
C ASP A 10 -1.36 15.38 -2.74
N GLN A 11 -2.28 16.13 -2.12
CA GLN A 11 -3.63 15.65 -1.83
C GLN A 11 -4.43 15.43 -3.11
N GLU A 12 -4.31 16.32 -4.09
CA GLU A 12 -4.95 16.17 -5.39
C GLU A 12 -4.35 14.98 -6.16
N LEU A 13 -3.03 14.80 -6.14
CA LEU A 13 -2.37 13.65 -6.77
C LEU A 13 -2.79 12.33 -6.14
N LYS A 14 -2.84 12.23 -4.80
CA LYS A 14 -3.35 11.06 -4.09
C LYS A 14 -4.79 10.74 -4.51
N ARG A 15 -5.65 11.76 -4.63
CA ARG A 15 -7.03 11.59 -5.09
C ARG A 15 -7.09 11.08 -6.53
N VAL A 16 -6.29 11.65 -7.44
CA VAL A 16 -6.21 11.20 -8.84
C VAL A 16 -5.77 9.74 -8.91
N ILE A 17 -4.75 9.36 -8.13
CA ILE A 17 -4.31 7.96 -8.06
C ILE A 17 -5.45 7.05 -7.60
N ALA A 18 -6.13 7.41 -6.50
CA ALA A 18 -7.25 6.63 -5.99
C ALA A 18 -8.39 6.52 -7.02
N ASP A 19 -8.76 7.61 -7.69
CA ASP A 19 -9.84 7.60 -8.69
C ASP A 19 -9.51 6.69 -9.89
N PHE A 20 -8.25 6.64 -10.32
CA PHE A 20 -7.81 5.72 -11.37
C PHE A 20 -7.83 4.26 -10.91
N LEU A 21 -7.42 3.99 -9.67
CA LEU A 21 -7.51 2.64 -9.09
C LEU A 21 -8.96 2.17 -8.98
N ASP A 22 -9.87 3.05 -8.55
CA ASP A 22 -11.32 2.79 -8.47
C ASP A 22 -11.92 2.44 -9.83
N GLN A 23 -11.41 3.05 -10.91
CA GLN A 23 -11.80 2.80 -12.30
C GLN A 23 -11.10 1.58 -12.93
N GLY A 24 -10.21 0.90 -12.19
CA GLY A 24 -9.45 -0.25 -12.69
C GLY A 24 -8.30 0.11 -13.63
N HIS A 25 -7.89 1.39 -13.68
CA HIS A 25 -6.80 1.89 -14.52
C HIS A 25 -5.42 1.71 -13.87
N VAL A 26 -5.14 0.50 -13.37
CA VAL A 26 -3.91 0.18 -12.61
C VAL A 26 -2.64 0.43 -13.42
N GLU A 27 -2.64 0.08 -14.72
CA GLU A 27 -1.48 0.27 -15.62
C GLU A 27 -0.97 1.73 -15.66
N ASN A 28 -1.89 2.69 -15.59
CA ASN A 28 -1.53 4.11 -15.55
C ASN A 28 -0.81 4.47 -14.25
N ILE A 29 -1.28 3.89 -13.14
CA ILE A 29 -0.69 4.13 -11.81
C ILE A 29 0.66 3.41 -11.67
N VAL A 30 0.81 2.23 -12.25
CA VAL A 30 2.10 1.56 -12.41
C VAL A 30 3.08 2.48 -13.14
N ALA A 31 2.68 3.08 -14.25
CA ALA A 31 3.53 4.01 -14.99
C ALA A 31 3.93 5.24 -14.14
N MET A 32 3.03 5.75 -13.31
CA MET A 32 3.29 6.85 -12.38
C MET A 32 4.30 6.46 -11.29
N PHE A 33 4.07 5.36 -10.58
CA PHE A 33 4.96 4.87 -9.50
C PHE A 33 6.37 4.54 -10.02
N ARG A 34 6.48 4.05 -11.25
CA ARG A 34 7.77 3.78 -11.87
C ARG A 34 8.61 5.03 -12.11
N ARG A 35 7.98 6.21 -12.18
CA ARG A 35 8.66 7.49 -12.40
C ARG A 35 8.95 8.20 -11.08
N GLU A 36 7.98 8.25 -10.18
CA GLU A 36 8.03 9.04 -8.95
C GLU A 36 8.10 8.15 -7.70
N PRO A 37 9.29 7.98 -7.09
CA PRO A 37 9.46 7.15 -5.90
C PRO A 37 8.69 7.64 -4.66
N GLU A 38 8.32 8.92 -4.63
CA GLU A 38 7.56 9.50 -3.51
C GLU A 38 6.18 8.87 -3.33
N TYR A 39 5.57 8.39 -4.42
CA TYR A 39 4.21 7.82 -4.37
C TYR A 39 4.12 6.55 -3.52
N TYR A 40 5.24 5.82 -3.34
CA TYR A 40 5.31 4.69 -2.42
C TYR A 40 5.11 5.14 -0.96
N ALA A 41 5.57 6.33 -0.58
CA ALA A 41 5.37 6.86 0.77
C ALA A 41 3.90 7.21 1.05
N TRP A 42 3.06 7.32 0.01
CA TRP A 42 1.63 7.59 0.12
C TRP A 42 0.76 6.33 0.14
N THR A 43 1.34 5.15 -0.05
CA THR A 43 0.58 3.89 -0.19
C THR A 43 -0.36 3.66 0.98
N GLY A 44 0.09 3.86 2.23
CA GLY A 44 -0.79 3.71 3.40
C GLY A 44 -1.97 4.69 3.42
N GLU A 45 -1.79 5.91 2.92
CA GLU A 45 -2.89 6.89 2.83
C GLU A 45 -3.89 6.50 1.74
N ILE A 46 -3.41 6.07 0.57
CA ILE A 46 -4.27 5.61 -0.54
C ILE A 46 -5.00 4.32 -0.16
N LEU A 47 -4.33 3.39 0.53
CA LEU A 47 -4.93 2.14 1.02
C LEU A 47 -6.00 2.37 2.11
N SER A 48 -6.00 3.55 2.76
CA SER A 48 -7.02 3.94 3.73
C SER A 48 -8.32 4.47 3.08
N ASP A 49 -8.38 4.54 1.74
CA ASP A 49 -9.59 4.94 1.03
C ASP A 49 -10.76 4.00 1.35
N GLU A 50 -11.95 4.57 1.55
CA GLU A 50 -13.16 3.84 1.91
C GLU A 50 -13.65 2.93 0.79
N ARG A 51 -13.35 3.27 -0.47
CA ARG A 51 -13.76 2.49 -1.64
C ARG A 51 -12.98 1.19 -1.72
N PHE A 52 -13.72 0.08 -1.73
CA PHE A 52 -13.13 -1.25 -1.87
C PHE A 52 -12.28 -1.41 -3.14
N ALA A 53 -12.73 -0.85 -4.27
CA ALA A 53 -12.02 -0.96 -5.54
C ALA A 53 -10.66 -0.24 -5.52
N VAL A 54 -10.52 0.87 -4.79
CA VAL A 54 -9.22 1.52 -4.57
C VAL A 54 -8.27 0.58 -3.87
N ARG A 55 -8.68 -0.01 -2.74
CA ARG A 55 -7.82 -0.91 -1.95
C ARG A 55 -7.41 -2.15 -2.76
N LEU A 56 -8.35 -2.75 -3.47
CA LEU A 56 -8.05 -3.85 -4.40
C LEU A 56 -7.07 -3.42 -5.49
N GLY A 57 -7.26 -2.22 -6.05
CA GLY A 57 -6.36 -1.64 -7.04
C GLY A 57 -4.94 -1.43 -6.51
N VAL A 58 -4.77 -1.06 -5.23
CA VAL A 58 -3.44 -0.96 -4.60
C VAL A 58 -2.77 -2.34 -4.52
N SER A 59 -3.51 -3.40 -4.18
CA SER A 59 -2.97 -4.77 -4.17
C SER A 59 -2.49 -5.19 -5.56
N VAL A 60 -3.31 -5.01 -6.60
CA VAL A 60 -2.94 -5.33 -7.99
C VAL A 60 -1.74 -4.48 -8.45
N LEU A 61 -1.73 -3.18 -8.13
CA LEU A 61 -0.60 -2.29 -8.39
C LEU A 61 0.70 -2.84 -7.82
N PHE A 62 0.69 -3.34 -6.57
CA PHE A 62 1.88 -3.85 -5.92
C PHE A 62 2.35 -5.19 -6.48
N GLU A 63 1.43 -6.08 -6.89
CA GLU A 63 1.77 -7.31 -7.61
C GLU A 63 2.48 -7.00 -8.94
N GLU A 64 1.98 -6.04 -9.72
CA GLU A 64 2.62 -5.61 -10.96
C GLU A 64 3.98 -4.95 -10.72
N LEU A 65 4.08 -4.06 -9.71
CA LEU A 65 5.34 -3.41 -9.36
C LEU A 65 6.38 -4.39 -8.81
N GLN A 66 5.96 -5.48 -8.15
CA GLN A 66 6.87 -6.53 -7.68
C GLN A 66 7.62 -7.17 -8.85
N ILE A 67 6.96 -7.34 -9.99
CA ILE A 67 7.57 -7.88 -11.21
C ILE A 67 8.47 -6.82 -11.88
N LEU A 68 8.01 -5.56 -11.93
CA LEU A 68 8.66 -4.52 -12.74
C LEU A 68 9.81 -3.79 -12.03
N GLN A 69 9.68 -3.50 -10.73
CA GLN A 69 10.64 -2.72 -9.93
C GLN A 69 10.70 -3.19 -8.45
N PRO A 70 11.04 -4.46 -8.18
CA PRO A 70 10.99 -5.04 -6.83
C PRO A 70 11.78 -4.23 -5.78
N ASN A 71 12.92 -3.67 -6.19
CA ASN A 71 13.81 -2.91 -5.31
C ASN A 71 13.21 -1.59 -4.77
N ARG A 72 12.09 -1.10 -5.34
CA ARG A 72 11.43 0.14 -4.89
C ARG A 72 10.26 -0.09 -3.94
N LEU A 73 9.70 -1.29 -3.91
CA LEU A 73 8.60 -1.63 -3.00
C LEU A 73 8.89 -1.30 -1.52
N PRO A 74 10.12 -1.48 -0.99
CA PRO A 74 10.40 -1.18 0.41
C PRO A 74 10.17 0.29 0.80
N LEU A 75 10.13 1.22 -0.17
CA LEU A 75 9.81 2.62 0.09
C LEU A 75 8.40 2.82 0.67
N ALA A 76 7.49 1.86 0.48
CA ALA A 76 6.14 1.92 1.02
C ALA A 76 6.03 1.49 2.49
N ILE A 77 7.03 0.76 3.01
CA ILE A 77 6.99 0.17 4.36
C ILE A 77 6.65 1.21 5.44
N PRO A 78 7.30 2.40 5.52
CA PRO A 78 6.99 3.36 6.58
C PRO A 78 5.52 3.82 6.59
N SER A 79 4.88 3.88 5.42
CA SER A 79 3.47 4.28 5.30
C SER A 79 2.53 3.15 5.70
N LEU A 80 2.83 1.91 5.29
CA LEU A 80 2.04 0.72 5.58
C LEU A 80 2.13 0.33 7.06
N VAL A 81 3.30 0.48 7.69
CA VAL A 81 3.49 0.19 9.12
C VAL A 81 2.57 1.03 9.99
N LYS A 82 2.30 2.29 9.63
CA LYS A 82 1.34 3.14 10.36
C LYS A 82 -0.06 2.54 10.39
N LEU A 83 -0.46 1.82 9.34
CA LEU A 83 -1.78 1.17 9.28
C LEU A 83 -1.87 -0.06 10.15
N LEU A 84 -0.75 -0.67 10.56
CA LEU A 84 -0.75 -1.79 11.48
C LEU A 84 -1.25 -1.39 12.88
N ASP A 85 -1.23 -0.10 13.21
CA ASP A 85 -1.79 0.45 14.46
C ASP A 85 -3.19 1.06 14.26
N SER A 86 -3.80 0.92 13.08
CA SER A 86 -5.15 1.43 12.81
C SER A 86 -6.18 0.79 13.73
N GLU A 87 -7.18 1.56 14.18
CA GLU A 87 -8.31 1.03 14.94
C GLU A 87 -9.14 0.04 14.11
N GLN A 88 -9.14 0.19 12.78
CA GLN A 88 -9.90 -0.64 11.85
C GLN A 88 -9.14 -1.94 11.53
N PRO A 89 -9.64 -3.12 11.94
CA PRO A 89 -8.97 -4.39 11.68
C PRO A 89 -8.79 -4.68 10.18
N LEU A 90 -9.73 -4.20 9.35
CA LEU A 90 -9.63 -4.28 7.90
C LEU A 90 -8.32 -3.66 7.39
N LEU A 91 -8.03 -2.41 7.77
CA LEU A 91 -6.84 -1.70 7.30
C LEU A 91 -5.54 -2.36 7.81
N ARG A 92 -5.55 -2.93 9.02
CA ARG A 92 -4.41 -3.74 9.50
C ARG A 92 -4.18 -4.95 8.60
N GLY A 93 -5.24 -5.67 8.23
CA GLY A 93 -5.18 -6.82 7.32
C GLY A 93 -4.69 -6.47 5.92
N GLU A 94 -5.19 -5.37 5.34
CA GLU A 94 -4.74 -4.88 4.03
C GLU A 94 -3.25 -4.50 4.06
N ALA A 95 -2.80 -3.82 5.11
CA ALA A 95 -1.39 -3.47 5.28
C ALA A 95 -0.49 -4.71 5.42
N ILE A 96 -0.93 -5.74 6.16
CA ILE A 96 -0.22 -7.03 6.25
C ILE A 96 -0.09 -7.68 4.88
N SER A 97 -1.17 -7.68 4.08
CA SER A 97 -1.17 -8.23 2.72
C SER A 97 -0.12 -7.53 1.84
N LEU A 98 -0.13 -6.20 1.79
CA LEU A 98 0.83 -5.43 1.00
C LEU A 98 2.27 -5.62 1.51
N LEU A 99 2.50 -5.60 2.83
CA LEU A 99 3.82 -5.89 3.39
C LEU A 99 4.31 -7.30 3.01
N GLY A 100 3.40 -8.27 2.88
CA GLY A 100 3.68 -9.61 2.39
C GLY A 100 4.18 -9.63 0.96
N ILE A 101 3.56 -8.84 0.06
CA ILE A 101 4.04 -8.66 -1.32
C ILE A 101 5.44 -8.01 -1.33
N ILE A 102 5.71 -7.07 -0.43
CA ILE A 102 7.05 -6.44 -0.31
C ILE A 102 8.09 -7.47 0.12
N GLY A 103 7.77 -8.37 1.06
CA GLY A 103 8.54 -9.58 1.36
C GLY A 103 9.94 -9.38 1.98
N THR A 104 10.40 -8.14 2.20
CA THR A 104 11.69 -7.89 2.85
C THR A 104 11.70 -8.31 4.32
N ASP A 105 12.89 -8.59 4.87
CA ASP A 105 13.06 -8.92 6.30
C ASP A 105 12.40 -7.90 7.23
N GLN A 106 12.49 -6.61 6.90
CA GLN A 106 11.83 -5.54 7.65
C GLN A 106 10.30 -5.68 7.60
N ALA A 107 9.72 -5.86 6.41
CA ALA A 107 8.27 -6.05 6.26
C ALA A 107 7.78 -7.29 7.02
N MET A 108 8.53 -8.39 6.94
CA MET A 108 8.21 -9.64 7.61
C MET A 108 8.35 -9.54 9.14
N ALA A 109 9.28 -8.72 9.65
CA ALA A 109 9.38 -8.44 11.08
C ALA A 109 8.15 -7.69 11.60
N GLU A 110 7.66 -6.69 10.86
CA GLU A 110 6.47 -5.93 11.22
C GLU A 110 5.21 -6.80 11.20
N ILE A 111 5.04 -7.67 10.19
CA ILE A 111 3.92 -8.63 10.13
C ILE A 111 3.89 -9.54 11.37
N ARG A 112 5.05 -10.07 11.79
CA ARG A 112 5.13 -10.97 12.95
C ARG A 112 4.69 -10.32 14.26
N ARG A 113 4.80 -8.99 14.40
CA ARG A 113 4.30 -8.27 15.59
C ARG A 113 2.78 -8.41 15.76
N LEU A 114 2.05 -8.66 14.67
CA LEU A 114 0.58 -8.75 14.67
C LEU A 114 0.07 -10.19 14.89
N ALA A 115 0.96 -11.16 15.16
CA ALA A 115 0.58 -12.56 15.39
C ALA A 115 -0.39 -12.75 16.58
N SER A 116 -0.42 -11.80 17.51
CA SER A 116 -1.35 -11.79 18.66
C SER A 116 -2.37 -10.66 18.59
N ASP A 117 -2.67 -10.13 17.40
CA ASP A 117 -3.71 -9.10 17.22
C ASP A 117 -5.04 -9.56 17.86
N PRO A 118 -5.79 -8.68 18.54
CA PRO A 118 -7.07 -9.05 19.15
C PRO A 118 -8.09 -9.57 18.14
N ASN A 119 -8.05 -9.09 16.89
CA ASN A 119 -8.98 -9.51 15.85
C ASN A 119 -8.52 -10.85 15.21
N PRO A 120 -9.38 -11.89 15.17
CA PRO A 120 -9.04 -13.18 14.59
C PRO A 120 -8.70 -13.11 13.09
N GLN A 121 -9.37 -12.27 12.31
CA GLN A 121 -9.12 -12.13 10.87
C GLN A 121 -7.73 -11.54 10.60
N VAL A 122 -7.27 -10.62 11.46
CA VAL A 122 -5.90 -10.08 11.36
C VAL A 122 -4.88 -11.17 11.66
N ARG A 123 -5.10 -11.99 12.70
CA ARG A 123 -4.22 -13.13 12.99
C ARG A 123 -4.20 -14.16 11.85
N GLU A 124 -5.36 -14.47 11.27
CA GLU A 124 -5.46 -15.34 10.08
C GLU A 124 -4.66 -14.79 8.90
N MET A 125 -4.75 -13.48 8.64
CA MET A 125 -3.96 -12.83 7.60
C MET A 125 -2.45 -12.93 7.86
N VAL A 126 -2.00 -12.73 9.11
CA VAL A 126 -0.59 -12.96 9.49
C VAL A 126 -0.17 -14.39 9.16
N GLN A 127 -0.96 -15.39 9.57
CA GLN A 127 -0.62 -16.80 9.30
C GLN A 127 -0.58 -17.10 7.80
N LEU A 128 -1.55 -16.58 7.03
CA LEU A 128 -1.62 -16.77 5.58
C LEU A 128 -0.36 -16.24 4.89
N VAL A 129 0.03 -14.99 5.18
CA VAL A 129 1.21 -14.36 4.58
C VAL A 129 2.49 -15.09 4.98
N LEU A 130 2.67 -15.41 6.27
CA LEU A 130 3.86 -16.11 6.73
C LEU A 130 4.00 -17.52 6.12
N ALA A 131 2.89 -18.22 5.89
CA ALA A 131 2.90 -19.54 5.26
C ALA A 131 3.28 -19.49 3.77
N GLY A 132 2.92 -18.41 3.06
CA GLY A 132 3.28 -18.22 1.64
C GLY A 132 4.74 -17.82 1.41
N THR A 133 5.46 -17.42 2.47
CA THR A 133 6.88 -17.01 2.42
C THR A 133 7.87 -18.07 2.88
N ALA A 134 7.41 -19.30 3.14
CA ALA A 134 8.20 -20.43 3.64
C ALA A 134 8.93 -21.21 2.53
#